data_AF-A0A8C7X427-F1
#
_entry.id   AF-A0A8C7X427-F1
#
_cell.length_a   1.000
_cell.length_b   1.000
_cell.length_c   1.000
_cell.angle_alpha   90.00
_cell.angle_beta   90.00
_cell.angle_gamma   90.00
#
_symmetry.space_group_name_H-M   'P 1'
#
loop_
_entity.id
_entity.type
_entity.pdbx_description
1 polymer ?
#
loop_
_entity_poly.entity_id
_entity_poly.type
_entity_poly.pdbx_seq_one_letter_code
_entity_poly.pdbx_strand_id
1 'polypeptide(L)'
;VMNFCPLFCSSAKCTDCNTINGIATCVDPCNNYAVLNDDWRSVNNTDRSILHCDQNINLNSWHRMFLGGNSAQIPEACVPIYRCGTAAPSWINGTHPTQADGIVSRTGCGSWIQGCCPYTTNVKVKLCYGSYYVYKLGSPSICHISYCTGPKMQRREAHGPRARGSLT
;
A
#
# COMPACT_ATOMS: atom_id res chain seq x y z
N VAL A 1 -29.36 -13.96 8.03
CA VAL A 1 -28.79 -13.37 9.26
C VAL A 1 -27.67 -12.43 8.86
N MET A 2 -27.87 -11.12 8.99
CA MET A 2 -26.81 -10.14 8.73
C MET A 2 -25.82 -10.20 9.90
N ASN A 3 -24.58 -10.63 9.63
CA ASN A 3 -23.50 -10.59 10.61
C ASN A 3 -23.08 -9.14 10.82
N PHE A 4 -23.70 -8.45 11.77
CA PHE A 4 -23.25 -7.14 12.21
C PHE A 4 -21.92 -7.28 12.96
N CYS A 5 -20.94 -6.47 12.60
CA CYS A 5 -19.77 -6.27 13.46
C CYS A 5 -20.29 -5.77 14.82
N PRO A 6 -19.85 -6.31 15.96
CA PRO A 6 -20.36 -5.89 17.25
C PRO A 6 -20.16 -4.38 17.44
N LEU A 7 -21.25 -3.69 17.84
CA LEU A 7 -21.29 -2.25 18.13
C LEU A 7 -20.29 -1.81 19.23
N PHE A 8 -19.67 -2.77 19.92
CA PHE A 8 -18.63 -2.57 20.94
C PHE A 8 -17.21 -2.54 20.36
N CYS A 9 -17.01 -2.03 19.15
CA CYS A 9 -15.70 -1.53 18.76
C CYS A 9 -15.44 -0.20 19.50
N SER A 10 -15.30 -0.27 20.84
CA SER A 10 -15.15 0.88 21.72
C SER A 10 -13.86 1.63 21.42
N SER A 11 -14.02 2.78 20.76
CA SER A 11 -13.38 4.07 21.04
C SER A 11 -11.86 4.19 21.26
N ALA A 12 -11.00 3.27 20.81
CA ALA A 12 -9.55 3.57 20.80
C ALA A 12 -8.69 2.98 19.67
N LYS A 13 -9.06 1.88 18.99
CA LYS A 13 -8.19 1.26 17.99
C LYS A 13 -8.99 0.66 16.83
N CYS A 14 -9.08 1.40 15.73
CA CYS A 14 -9.77 1.00 14.51
C CYS A 14 -9.33 -0.40 14.04
N THR A 15 -10.30 -1.29 13.90
CA THR A 15 -10.12 -2.70 13.52
C THR A 15 -11.07 -2.97 12.35
N ASP A 16 -10.52 -3.38 11.21
CA ASP A 16 -11.33 -3.69 10.03
C ASP A 16 -12.21 -4.91 10.36
N CYS A 17 -13.47 -4.90 9.91
CA CYS A 17 -14.38 -6.00 10.19
C CYS A 17 -14.10 -7.16 9.24
N ASN A 18 -13.59 -8.27 9.77
CA ASN A 18 -13.28 -9.47 9.00
C ASN A 18 -14.14 -10.64 9.47
N THR A 19 -14.37 -11.61 8.59
CA THR A 19 -15.08 -12.85 8.94
C THR A 19 -14.06 -13.96 9.20
N ILE A 20 -13.98 -14.45 10.43
CA ILE A 20 -13.15 -15.60 10.82
C ILE A 20 -14.09 -16.74 11.19
N ASN A 21 -14.01 -17.87 10.49
CA ASN A 21 -14.87 -19.05 10.72
C ASN A 21 -16.37 -18.72 10.75
N GLY A 22 -16.82 -17.81 9.89
CA GLY A 22 -18.24 -17.38 9.82
C GLY A 22 -18.65 -16.34 10.85
N ILE A 23 -17.75 -15.88 11.73
CA ILE A 23 -18.00 -14.88 12.77
C ILE A 23 -17.37 -13.54 12.36
N ALA A 24 -18.17 -12.47 12.37
CA ALA A 24 -17.68 -11.11 12.15
C ALA A 24 -16.89 -10.62 13.38
N THR A 25 -15.62 -10.32 13.19
CA THR A 25 -14.69 -9.92 14.24
C THR A 25 -13.93 -8.66 13.86
N CYS A 26 -13.71 -7.81 14.85
CA CYS A 26 -12.87 -6.63 14.74
C CYS A 26 -11.39 -7.04 14.90
N VAL A 27 -10.61 -6.97 13.81
CA VAL A 27 -9.18 -7.33 13.84
C VAL A 27 -8.31 -6.13 13.47
N ASP A 28 -7.21 -5.94 14.22
CA ASP A 28 -6.21 -4.94 13.84
C ASP A 28 -5.40 -5.50 12.67
N PRO A 29 -5.43 -4.87 11.49
CA PRO A 29 -4.70 -5.36 10.33
C PRO A 29 -3.18 -5.36 10.53
N CYS A 30 -2.65 -4.68 11.56
CA CYS A 30 -1.25 -4.79 11.96
C CYS A 30 -0.88 -6.14 12.57
N ASN A 31 -1.87 -6.93 13.01
CA ASN A 31 -1.65 -8.25 13.61
C ASN A 31 -2.13 -9.39 12.71
N ASN A 32 -2.80 -9.08 11.58
CA ASN A 32 -3.31 -10.08 10.65
C ASN A 32 -3.20 -9.57 9.22
N TYR A 33 -2.13 -9.96 8.54
CA TYR A 33 -1.86 -9.61 7.15
C TYR A 33 -1.14 -10.76 6.43
N ALA A 34 -1.34 -10.84 5.12
CA ALA A 34 -0.53 -11.66 4.23
C ALA A 34 0.76 -10.92 3.82
N VAL A 35 1.79 -11.68 3.44
CA VAL A 35 3.06 -11.12 2.98
C VAL A 35 3.07 -11.08 1.45
N LEU A 36 3.48 -9.94 0.89
CA LEU A 36 3.86 -9.80 -0.52
C LEU A 36 5.35 -9.47 -0.57
N ASN A 37 6.17 -10.42 -1.03
CA ASN A 37 7.63 -10.30 -1.10
C ASN A 37 8.15 -10.70 -2.49
N ASP A 38 7.37 -10.42 -3.52
CA ASP A 38 7.76 -10.69 -4.89
C ASP A 38 8.75 -9.63 -5.39
N ASP A 39 9.99 -10.01 -5.68
CA ASP A 39 11.02 -9.04 -6.11
C ASP A 39 10.67 -8.35 -7.44
N TRP A 40 9.88 -9.01 -8.30
CA TRP A 40 9.41 -8.42 -9.55
C TRP A 40 8.56 -7.17 -9.33
N ARG A 41 7.97 -6.96 -8.14
CA ARG A 41 7.19 -5.77 -7.77
C ARG A 41 8.04 -4.52 -7.55
N SER A 42 9.36 -4.62 -7.56
CA SER A 42 10.24 -3.46 -7.39
C SER A 42 9.97 -2.37 -8.44
N VAL A 43 9.82 -1.11 -8.03
CA VAL A 43 9.76 0.04 -8.96
C VAL A 43 10.97 0.12 -9.89
N ASN A 44 12.10 -0.48 -9.50
CA ASN A 44 13.31 -0.53 -10.31
C ASN A 44 13.30 -1.67 -11.34
N ASN A 45 12.37 -2.63 -11.23
CA ASN A 45 12.27 -3.72 -12.20
C ASN A 45 11.80 -3.19 -13.56
N THR A 46 12.61 -3.44 -14.59
CA THR A 46 12.35 -3.10 -16.00
C THR A 46 12.11 -4.33 -16.87
N ASP A 47 12.17 -5.53 -16.31
CA ASP A 47 11.94 -6.75 -17.06
C ASP A 47 10.49 -6.81 -17.57
N ARG A 48 10.35 -7.13 -18.85
CA ARG A 48 9.09 -7.23 -19.58
C ARG A 48 8.86 -8.62 -20.15
N SER A 49 9.78 -9.56 -19.89
CA SER A 49 9.69 -10.94 -20.38
C SER A 49 8.48 -11.68 -19.81
N ILE A 50 8.17 -11.41 -18.53
CA ILE A 50 7.03 -11.95 -17.81
C ILE A 50 6.26 -10.80 -17.17
N LEU A 51 4.99 -10.66 -17.52
CA LEU A 51 4.11 -9.63 -16.98
C LEU A 51 3.11 -10.26 -16.01
N HIS A 52 3.06 -9.71 -14.81
CA HIS A 52 2.23 -10.15 -13.70
C HIS A 52 0.99 -9.26 -13.53
N CYS A 53 -0.01 -9.77 -12.80
CA CYS A 53 -1.21 -9.02 -12.43
C CYS A 53 -1.77 -9.45 -11.08
N ASP A 54 -2.35 -8.51 -10.34
CA ASP A 54 -2.90 -8.73 -8.99
C ASP A 54 -4.37 -9.15 -8.99
N GLN A 55 -4.88 -9.77 -10.07
CA GLN A 55 -6.28 -10.22 -10.15
C GLN A 55 -6.66 -11.29 -9.13
N ASN A 56 -5.69 -12.12 -8.73
CA ASN A 56 -5.89 -13.22 -7.80
C ASN A 56 -5.51 -12.85 -6.36
N ILE A 57 -5.19 -11.58 -6.10
CA ILE A 57 -4.89 -11.15 -4.74
C ILE A 57 -6.18 -11.19 -3.90
N ASN A 58 -6.09 -11.71 -2.67
CA ASN A 58 -7.26 -11.79 -1.81
C ASN A 58 -7.66 -10.39 -1.31
N LEU A 59 -8.65 -9.79 -1.96
CA LEU A 59 -9.15 -8.43 -1.69
C LEU A 59 -9.70 -8.23 -0.28
N ASN A 60 -10.08 -9.32 0.39
CA ASN A 60 -10.59 -9.27 1.76
C ASN A 60 -9.45 -9.25 2.80
N SER A 61 -8.22 -9.57 2.39
CA SER A 61 -7.04 -9.60 3.23
C SER A 61 -6.26 -8.30 3.21
N TRP A 62 -5.63 -8.00 4.34
CA TRP A 62 -4.57 -7.01 4.43
C TRP A 62 -3.24 -7.62 4.00
N HIS A 63 -2.34 -6.79 3.49
CA HIS A 63 -1.05 -7.19 2.95
C HIS A 63 0.07 -6.29 3.46
N ARG A 64 1.23 -6.87 3.78
CA ARG A 64 2.47 -6.15 4.06
C ARG A 64 3.46 -6.41 2.93
N MET A 65 4.06 -5.33 2.42
CA MET A 65 4.97 -5.40 1.29
C MET A 65 6.43 -5.49 1.74
N PHE A 66 7.20 -6.26 0.98
CA PHE A 66 8.63 -6.47 1.16
C PHE A 66 9.35 -6.50 -0.20
N LEU A 67 10.64 -6.17 -0.20
CA LEU A 67 11.56 -6.37 -1.32
C LEU A 67 12.86 -6.95 -0.78
N GLY A 68 13.30 -8.10 -1.30
CA GLY A 68 14.46 -8.81 -0.78
C GLY A 68 14.40 -9.02 0.75
N GLY A 69 13.20 -9.28 1.29
CA GLY A 69 12.97 -9.46 2.73
C GLY A 69 12.97 -8.17 3.58
N ASN A 70 13.22 -7.01 2.98
CA ASN A 70 13.19 -5.72 3.67
C ASN A 70 11.82 -5.07 3.59
N SER A 71 11.41 -4.36 4.65
CA SER A 71 10.11 -3.66 4.68
C SER A 71 10.02 -2.64 3.55
N ALA A 72 8.93 -2.68 2.80
CA ALA A 72 8.71 -1.86 1.63
C ALA A 72 7.29 -1.29 1.60
N GLN A 73 7.00 -0.40 0.65
CA GLN A 73 5.73 0.32 0.58
C GLN A 73 5.31 0.57 -0.87
N ILE A 74 4.01 0.76 -1.10
CA ILE A 74 3.51 1.23 -2.41
C ILE A 74 4.04 2.65 -2.65
N PRO A 75 4.52 3.03 -3.84
CA PRO A 75 4.93 4.40 -4.10
C PRO A 75 3.77 5.40 -4.01
N GLU A 76 4.06 6.62 -3.54
CA GLU A 76 3.11 7.75 -3.49
C GLU A 76 3.10 8.59 -4.78
N ALA A 77 3.89 8.19 -5.77
CA ALA A 77 4.13 8.93 -7.00
C ALA A 77 3.96 8.00 -8.22
N CYS A 78 3.67 8.64 -9.35
CA CYS A 78 3.48 7.96 -10.62
C CYS A 78 4.68 7.08 -10.98
N VAL A 79 4.40 5.81 -11.28
CA VAL A 79 5.37 4.86 -11.80
C VAL A 79 5.18 4.75 -13.33
N PRO A 80 6.24 4.91 -14.15
CA PRO A 80 6.13 4.76 -15.60
C PRO A 80 5.62 3.38 -16.01
N ILE A 81 4.92 3.28 -17.15
CA ILE A 81 4.47 1.99 -17.71
C ILE A 81 5.61 0.98 -17.87
N TYR A 82 5.29 -0.32 -17.84
CA TYR A 82 6.25 -1.42 -17.92
C TYR A 82 7.35 -1.37 -16.85
N ARG A 83 6.92 -1.18 -15.60
CA ARG A 83 7.75 -1.26 -14.39
C ARG A 83 7.15 -2.29 -13.44
N CYS A 84 7.90 -2.66 -12.41
CA CYS A 84 7.43 -3.56 -11.36
C CYS A 84 6.77 -4.83 -11.90
N GLY A 85 7.33 -5.38 -12.99
CA GLY A 85 6.89 -6.64 -13.59
C GLY A 85 5.47 -6.62 -14.15
N THR A 86 4.92 -5.45 -14.51
CA THR A 86 3.54 -5.33 -15.00
C THR A 86 3.42 -4.26 -16.08
N ALA A 87 2.39 -4.35 -16.94
CA ALA A 87 2.21 -3.39 -18.04
C ALA A 87 1.68 -2.05 -17.52
N ALA A 88 0.76 -2.10 -16.56
CA ALA A 88 0.12 -0.96 -15.92
C ALA A 88 0.45 -0.91 -14.41
N PRO A 89 1.63 -0.36 -14.04
CA PRO A 89 2.09 -0.17 -12.67
C PRO A 89 1.10 0.61 -11.81
N SER A 90 0.75 0.04 -10.65
CA SER A 90 -0.11 0.71 -9.66
C SER A 90 0.68 1.34 -8.52
N TRP A 91 0.27 2.56 -8.16
CA TRP A 91 0.81 3.39 -7.07
C TRP A 91 -0.35 4.00 -6.27
N ILE A 92 -0.11 4.65 -5.12
CA ILE A 92 -1.18 5.35 -4.39
C ILE A 92 -1.10 6.86 -4.60
N ASN A 93 -2.24 7.47 -4.91
CA ASN A 93 -2.38 8.92 -4.96
C ASN A 93 -2.72 9.45 -3.56
N GLY A 94 -1.76 10.16 -2.97
CA GLY A 94 -1.81 10.71 -1.62
C GLY A 94 -0.74 10.10 -0.71
N THR A 95 -0.44 10.80 0.38
CA THR A 95 0.59 10.40 1.33
C THR A 95 0.16 9.22 2.19
N HIS A 96 1.09 8.36 2.58
CA HIS A 96 0.81 7.33 3.58
C HIS A 96 0.37 7.96 4.92
N PRO A 97 -0.51 7.28 5.68
CA PRO A 97 -0.97 7.77 6.97
C PRO A 97 0.14 7.86 8.00
N THR A 98 -0.10 8.71 9.00
CA THR A 98 0.60 8.72 10.28
C THR A 98 -0.04 7.73 11.26
N GLN A 99 0.54 7.57 12.45
CA GLN A 99 -0.01 6.67 13.47
C GLN A 99 -1.38 7.12 13.98
N ALA A 100 -1.63 8.44 13.99
CA ALA A 100 -2.87 9.04 14.47
C ALA A 100 -4.04 8.90 13.48
N ASP A 101 -3.74 8.82 12.19
CA ASP A 101 -4.75 8.73 11.13
C ASP A 101 -5.49 7.38 11.12
N GLY A 102 -4.91 6.33 11.71
CA GLY A 102 -5.49 5.00 11.71
C GLY A 102 -5.60 4.40 10.31
N ILE A 103 -6.76 3.81 9.99
CA ILE A 103 -7.05 3.27 8.65
C ILE A 103 -7.57 4.42 7.78
N VAL A 104 -6.86 4.72 6.70
CA VAL A 104 -7.28 5.72 5.72
C VAL A 104 -7.48 5.09 4.35
N SER A 105 -8.36 5.68 3.55
CA SER A 105 -8.51 5.32 2.14
C SER A 105 -7.60 6.19 1.26
N ARG A 106 -7.06 5.58 0.22
CA ARG A 106 -6.28 6.21 -0.86
C ARG A 106 -6.78 5.69 -2.19
N THR A 107 -6.58 6.48 -3.23
CA THR A 107 -6.84 6.06 -4.60
C THR A 107 -5.60 5.31 -5.10
N GLY A 108 -5.73 4.02 -5.36
CA GLY A 108 -4.72 3.29 -6.14
C GLY A 108 -4.86 3.68 -7.61
N CYS A 109 -3.79 4.16 -8.22
CA CYS A 109 -3.72 4.62 -9.59
C CYS A 109 -2.88 3.67 -10.42
N GLY A 110 -3.43 3.13 -11.50
CA GLY A 110 -2.69 2.35 -12.51
C GLY A 110 -2.24 3.24 -13.65
N SER A 111 -0.93 3.31 -13.89
CA SER A 111 -0.34 4.06 -15.00
C SER A 111 -0.58 3.36 -16.34
N TRP A 112 -0.96 4.12 -17.38
CA TRP A 112 -1.11 3.62 -18.74
C TRP A 112 -0.77 4.70 -19.78
N ILE A 113 -1.06 4.44 -21.05
CA ILE A 113 -0.71 5.32 -22.17
C ILE A 113 -1.33 6.73 -22.02
N GLN A 114 -2.53 6.83 -21.45
CA GLN A 114 -3.25 8.09 -21.26
C GLN A 114 -2.74 8.89 -20.04
N GLY A 115 -1.81 8.35 -19.25
CA GLY A 115 -1.20 9.04 -18.12
C GLY A 115 -1.09 8.17 -16.86
N CYS A 116 -0.88 8.82 -15.72
CA CYS A 116 -0.51 8.16 -14.47
C CYS A 116 -1.68 7.53 -13.69
N CYS A 117 -2.93 7.92 -13.95
CA CYS A 117 -4.09 7.40 -13.22
C CYS A 117 -5.36 7.20 -14.08
N PRO A 118 -5.27 6.60 -15.29
CA PRO A 118 -6.47 6.24 -16.07
C PRO A 118 -7.29 5.11 -15.42
N TYR A 119 -6.66 4.27 -14.60
CA TYR A 119 -7.34 3.21 -13.85
C TYR A 119 -7.26 3.48 -12.35
N THR A 120 -8.38 3.32 -11.66
CA THR A 120 -8.47 3.58 -10.22
C THR A 120 -8.96 2.38 -9.44
N THR A 121 -8.47 2.25 -8.21
CA THR A 121 -8.89 1.26 -7.23
C THR A 121 -8.99 1.94 -5.86
N ASN A 122 -9.81 1.41 -4.97
CA ASN A 122 -9.80 1.84 -3.57
C ASN A 122 -8.75 1.03 -2.81
N VAL A 123 -7.83 1.72 -2.13
CA VAL A 123 -6.81 1.10 -1.28
C VAL A 123 -6.99 1.62 0.13
N LYS A 124 -7.12 0.72 1.12
CA LYS A 124 -7.00 1.12 2.52
C LYS A 124 -5.57 0.92 2.98
N VAL A 125 -5.06 1.84 3.80
CA VAL A 125 -3.70 1.78 4.34
C VAL A 125 -3.69 2.21 5.79
N LYS A 126 -2.84 1.57 6.60
CA LYS A 126 -2.61 1.90 8.01
C LYS A 126 -1.12 1.83 8.33
N LEU A 127 -0.62 2.77 9.15
CA LEU A 127 0.70 2.68 9.76
C LEU A 127 0.63 1.84 11.05
N CYS A 128 1.49 0.83 11.13
CA CYS A 128 1.61 -0.05 12.28
C CYS A 128 2.79 0.33 13.17
N TYR A 129 2.69 -0.01 14.46
CA TYR A 129 3.83 0.00 15.37
C TYR A 129 4.96 -0.86 14.80
N GLY A 130 6.21 -0.37 14.88
CA GLY A 130 7.34 -0.93 14.12
C GLY A 130 7.54 -0.27 12.75
N SER A 131 6.79 0.80 12.45
CA SER A 131 7.00 1.72 11.33
C SER A 131 6.93 1.08 9.95
N TYR A 132 5.94 0.21 9.74
CA TYR A 132 5.60 -0.41 8.46
C TYR A 132 4.12 -0.20 8.13
N TYR A 133 3.79 -0.30 6.84
CA TYR A 133 2.42 -0.15 6.35
C TYR A 133 1.79 -1.50 6.03
N VAL A 134 0.49 -1.58 6.27
CA VAL A 134 -0.36 -2.66 5.78
C VAL A 134 -1.42 -2.08 4.86
N TYR A 135 -1.79 -2.84 3.83
CA TYR A 135 -2.68 -2.39 2.76
C TYR A 135 -3.80 -3.40 2.52
N LYS A 136 -5.03 -2.91 2.40
CA LYS A 136 -6.13 -3.66 1.78
C LYS A 136 -6.26 -3.17 0.35
N LEU A 137 -5.86 -4.02 -0.59
CA LEU A 137 -5.73 -3.68 -2.00
C LEU A 137 -7.06 -3.84 -2.73
N GLY A 138 -7.31 -2.97 -3.70
CA GLY A 138 -8.48 -3.08 -4.57
C GLY A 138 -8.18 -3.99 -5.76
N SER A 139 -9.20 -4.65 -6.30
CA SER A 139 -9.05 -5.47 -7.49
C SER A 139 -8.82 -4.58 -8.69
N PRO A 140 -7.77 -4.82 -9.48
CA PRO A 140 -7.72 -4.27 -10.81
C PRO A 140 -8.85 -4.86 -11.67
N SER A 141 -9.40 -4.05 -12.57
CA SER A 141 -10.49 -4.46 -13.47
C SER A 141 -10.02 -5.29 -14.67
N ILE A 142 -8.71 -5.31 -14.95
CA ILE A 142 -8.07 -6.02 -16.06
C ILE A 142 -6.75 -6.66 -15.62
N CYS A 143 -6.29 -7.71 -16.31
CA CYS A 143 -4.96 -8.27 -16.08
C CYS A 143 -3.88 -7.35 -16.68
N HIS A 144 -2.66 -7.51 -16.20
CA HIS A 144 -1.48 -6.64 -16.34
C HIS A 144 -1.51 -5.32 -15.55
N ILE A 145 -2.27 -5.26 -14.46
CA ILE A 145 -2.14 -4.23 -13.41
C ILE A 145 -1.67 -4.92 -12.12
N SER A 146 -0.58 -4.42 -11.54
CA SER A 146 -0.07 -4.86 -10.23
C SER A 146 0.40 -3.67 -9.40
N TYR A 147 0.23 -3.73 -8.08
CA TYR A 147 0.79 -2.74 -7.16
C TYR A 147 2.31 -2.88 -7.10
N CYS A 148 2.99 -1.79 -7.45
CA CYS A 148 4.42 -1.71 -7.29
C CYS A 148 4.79 -1.59 -5.81
N THR A 149 6.06 -1.89 -5.55
CA THR A 149 6.67 -1.77 -4.25
C THR A 149 8.00 -1.04 -4.39
N GLY A 150 8.28 -0.11 -3.48
CA GLY A 150 9.55 0.60 -3.39
C GLY A 150 10.09 0.57 -1.97
N PRO A 151 11.41 0.82 -1.79
CA PRO A 151 11.98 0.96 -0.46
C PRO A 151 11.25 2.08 0.29
N LYS A 152 11.17 1.96 1.61
CA LYS A 152 10.65 3.02 2.46
C LYS A 152 11.45 4.29 2.18
N MET A 153 10.82 5.27 1.54
CA MET A 153 11.44 6.58 1.37
C MET A 153 11.51 7.20 2.78
N GLN A 154 12.69 7.16 3.39
CA GLN A 154 12.95 7.97 4.56
C GLN A 154 12.77 9.42 4.10
N ARG A 155 11.76 10.13 4.64
CA ARG A 155 11.72 11.58 4.46
C ARG A 155 13.06 12.08 5.00
N ARG A 156 13.93 12.56 4.12
CA ARG A 156 15.05 13.38 4.56
C ARG A 156 14.40 14.55 5.27
N GLU A 157 14.58 14.64 6.59
CA GLU A 157 14.28 15.88 7.29
C GLU A 157 14.97 17.00 6.50
N ALA A 158 14.20 18.00 6.07
CA ALA A 158 14.78 19.21 5.54
C ALA A 158 15.59 19.84 6.67
N HIS A 159 16.87 19.48 6.78
CA HIS A 159 17.82 20.24 7.56
C HIS A 159 17.84 21.62 6.93
N GLY A 160 17.21 22.58 7.61
CA GLY A 160 17.16 23.97 7.20
C GLY A 160 18.56 24.52 6.92
N PRO A 161 18.67 25.61 6.15
CA PRO A 161 19.97 26.17 5.81
C PRO A 161 20.76 26.46 7.08
N ARG A 162 21.97 25.88 7.18
CA ARG A 162 22.94 26.20 8.22
C ARG A 162 23.16 27.71 8.19
N ALA A 163 22.75 28.42 9.25
CA ALA A 163 23.10 29.81 9.44
C ALA A 163 24.63 29.91 9.36
N ARG A 164 25.11 30.66 8.37
CA ARG A 164 26.53 30.93 8.20
C ARG A 164 26.90 31.89 9.33
N GLY A 165 27.54 31.35 10.38
CA GLY A 165 28.04 32.16 11.49
C GLY A 165 28.99 33.23 10.95
N SER A 166 28.68 34.49 11.23
CA SER A 166 29.57 35.62 11.00
C SER A 166 30.69 35.54 12.03
N LEU A 167 31.92 35.33 11.57
CA LEU A 167 33.11 35.56 12.40
C LEU A 167 33.28 37.08 12.52
N THR A 168 33.04 37.61 13.70
CA THR A 168 33.67 38.86 14.19
C THR A 168 35.03 38.54 14.77
#